data_AF-A0A4Q5WE25-F1
#
_entry.id   AF-A0A4Q5WE25-F1
#
_cell.length_a   1.000
_cell.length_b   1.000
_cell.length_c   1.000
_cell.angle_alpha   90.00
_cell.angle_beta   90.00
_cell.angle_gamma   90.00
#
_symmetry.space_group_name_H-M   'P 1'
#
loop_
_entity.id
_entity.type
_entity.pdbx_description
1 polymer ?
#
loop_
_entity_poly.entity_id
_entity_poly.type
_entity_poly.pdbx_seq_one_letter_code
_entity_poly.pdbx_strand_id
1 'polypeptide(L)'
;MKKISLLTLACAAVFSAMAQDGTQGGTRDHKPLRTEMSRAVRFGLTGGINIAKFATENISPAPSITAKTSFYGGGFVNIPVGGGFAVQPGIQWIGLG
;
A
#
# COMPACT_ATOMS: atom_id res chain seq x y z
N MET A 1 -14.35 -20.98 -12.57
CA MET A 1 -13.79 -19.85 -13.33
C MET A 1 -12.45 -19.45 -12.70
N LYS A 2 -11.31 -19.91 -13.25
CA LYS A 2 -9.94 -19.71 -12.69
C LYS A 2 -8.97 -19.05 -13.69
N LYS A 3 -9.48 -18.45 -14.78
CA LYS A 3 -8.66 -18.03 -15.93
C LYS A 3 -8.18 -16.57 -15.87
N ILE A 4 -8.75 -15.75 -14.97
CA ILE A 4 -8.38 -14.33 -14.81
C ILE A 4 -7.05 -14.15 -14.06
N SER A 5 -6.63 -15.17 -13.28
CA SER A 5 -5.44 -15.07 -12.41
C SER A 5 -4.12 -14.91 -13.17
N LEU A 6 -3.96 -15.59 -14.32
CA LEU A 6 -2.65 -15.66 -14.98
C LEU A 6 -2.30 -14.37 -15.74
N LEU A 7 -3.27 -13.76 -16.42
CA LEU A 7 -3.04 -12.53 -17.17
C LEU A 7 -2.82 -11.34 -16.24
N THR A 8 -3.59 -11.22 -15.16
CA THR A 8 -3.39 -10.16 -14.17
C THR A 8 -2.08 -10.34 -13.41
N LEU A 9 -1.70 -11.58 -13.07
CA LEU A 9 -0.41 -11.87 -12.44
C LEU A 9 0.75 -11.60 -13.41
N ALA A 10 0.60 -11.93 -14.69
CA ALA A 10 1.60 -11.61 -15.71
C ALA A 10 1.74 -10.11 -15.90
N CYS A 11 0.65 -9.35 -15.99
CA CYS A 11 0.71 -7.89 -16.04
C CYS A 11 1.40 -7.33 -14.79
N ALA A 12 1.01 -7.75 -13.59
CA ALA A 12 1.65 -7.31 -12.35
C ALA A 12 3.14 -7.66 -12.28
N ALA A 13 3.52 -8.85 -12.75
CA ALA A 13 4.91 -9.31 -12.82
C ALA A 13 5.74 -8.49 -13.82
N VAL A 14 5.17 -8.17 -14.99
CA VAL A 14 5.81 -7.29 -15.98
C VAL A 14 6.00 -5.90 -15.37
N PHE A 15 4.97 -5.26 -14.83
CA PHE A 15 5.11 -3.94 -14.19
C PHE A 15 6.14 -3.91 -13.06
N SER A 16 6.24 -4.98 -12.26
CA SER A 16 7.23 -5.06 -11.18
C SER A 16 8.66 -5.34 -11.67
N ALA A 17 8.84 -6.09 -12.76
CA ALA A 17 10.14 -6.26 -13.41
C ALA A 17 10.63 -4.96 -14.09
N MET A 18 9.73 -4.19 -14.70
CA MET A 18 10.05 -2.91 -15.36
C MET A 18 10.39 -1.81 -14.33
N ALA A 19 9.86 -1.94 -13.11
CA ALA A 19 10.21 -1.06 -11.98
C ALA A 19 11.60 -1.34 -11.39
N GLN A 20 12.24 -2.47 -11.76
CA GLN A 20 13.60 -2.82 -11.30
C GLN A 20 14.69 -2.39 -12.29
N ASP A 21 14.35 -2.06 -13.54
CA ASP A 21 15.35 -1.66 -14.54
C ASP A 21 15.70 -0.18 -14.40
N GLY A 22 16.50 0.10 -13.36
CA GLY A 22 17.26 1.34 -13.25
C GLY A 22 18.55 1.16 -14.03
N THR A 23 18.58 1.68 -15.24
CA THR A 23 19.78 1.81 -16.08
C THR A 23 20.90 2.48 -15.28
N GLN A 24 21.80 1.70 -14.68
CA GLN A 24 23.07 2.18 -14.16
C GLN A 24 24.12 2.02 -15.24
N GLY A 25 24.30 3.07 -16.04
CA GLY A 25 25.55 3.28 -16.74
C GLY A 25 26.65 3.58 -15.72
N GLY A 26 27.68 2.75 -15.70
CA GLY A 26 28.98 3.06 -15.09
C GLY A 26 29.14 2.73 -13.61
N THR A 27 30.23 2.01 -13.34
CA THR A 27 30.90 1.71 -12.05
C THR A 27 30.15 0.85 -11.03
N ARG A 28 30.85 -0.24 -10.62
CA ARG A 28 30.39 -1.31 -9.73
C ARG A 28 30.32 -0.87 -8.25
N ASP A 29 29.65 0.23 -7.98
CA ASP A 29 29.45 0.72 -6.63
C ASP A 29 28.12 0.19 -6.10
N HIS A 30 28.19 -1.02 -5.53
CA HIS A 30 27.31 -1.56 -4.50
C HIS A 30 25.85 -1.09 -4.61
N LYS A 31 25.03 -1.87 -5.33
CA LYS A 31 23.58 -1.68 -5.41
C LYS A 31 23.03 -1.48 -3.99
N PRO A 32 22.51 -0.30 -3.64
CA PRO A 32 21.95 -0.11 -2.31
C PRO A 32 20.80 -1.13 -2.15
N LEU A 33 20.87 -1.97 -1.12
CA LEU A 33 19.84 -2.96 -0.77
C LEU A 33 18.44 -2.32 -0.66
N ARG A 34 18.41 -1.01 -0.44
CA ARG A 34 17.24 -0.16 -0.42
C ARG A 34 17.50 1.08 -1.28
N THR A 35 16.89 1.14 -2.46
CA THR A 35 16.82 2.39 -3.24
C THR A 35 16.14 3.47 -2.37
N GLU A 36 16.38 4.76 -2.58
CA GLU A 36 15.66 5.84 -1.88
C GLU A 36 14.24 6.02 -2.44
N MET A 37 13.23 6.22 -1.58
CA MET A 37 11.81 6.31 -2.00
C MET A 37 11.52 7.46 -2.99
N SER A 38 12.46 8.41 -3.13
CA SER A 38 12.45 9.52 -4.07
C SER A 38 12.78 9.13 -5.51
N ARG A 39 13.45 7.99 -5.75
CA ARG A 39 14.04 7.65 -7.06
C ARG A 39 13.13 6.83 -7.99
N ALA A 40 12.19 6.06 -7.45
CA ALA A 40 11.42 5.11 -8.25
C ALA A 40 10.07 4.77 -7.61
N VAL A 41 9.12 4.37 -8.47
CA VAL A 41 7.82 3.82 -8.04
C VAL A 41 8.03 2.49 -7.31
N ARG A 42 7.29 2.25 -6.22
CA ARG A 42 7.41 1.02 -5.42
C ARG A 42 6.08 0.41 -5.08
N PHE A 43 6.11 -0.89 -4.84
CA PHE A 43 5.01 -1.64 -4.27
C PHE A 43 5.34 -1.99 -2.82
N GLY A 44 4.37 -1.84 -1.93
CA GLY A 44 4.49 -2.14 -0.51
C GLY A 44 3.29 -2.88 0.01
N LEU A 45 3.49 -3.59 1.12
CA LEU A 45 2.42 -4.21 1.89
C LEU A 45 2.22 -3.41 3.19
N THR A 46 0.98 -3.30 3.63
CA THR A 46 0.61 -2.66 4.90
C THR A 46 -0.25 -3.61 5.70
N GLY A 47 -0.15 -3.53 7.02
CA GLY A 47 -0.99 -4.30 7.93
C GLY A 47 -0.91 -3.76 9.35
N GLY A 48 -1.99 -3.91 10.11
CA GLY A 48 -2.07 -3.39 11.46
C GLY A 48 -3.42 -3.63 12.12
N ILE A 49 -3.64 -2.90 13.21
CA ILE A 49 -4.85 -2.95 14.02
C ILE A 49 -5.48 -1.55 14.01
N ASN A 50 -6.79 -1.48 13.80
CA ASN A 50 -7.59 -0.26 13.94
C ASN A 50 -8.45 -0.36 15.20
N ILE A 51 -8.59 0.75 15.91
CA ILE A 51 -9.54 0.91 17.01
C ILE A 51 -10.45 2.07 16.61
N ALA A 52 -11.71 1.78 16.31
CA ALA A 52 -12.69 2.76 15.85
C ALA A 52 -13.79 2.94 16.89
N LYS A 53 -14.19 4.19 17.14
CA LYS A 53 -15.32 4.54 17.99
C LYS A 53 -16.21 5.50 17.21
N PHE A 54 -17.52 5.28 17.26
CA PHE A 54 -18.48 6.23 16.70
C PHE A 54 -18.50 7.51 17.54
N ALA A 55 -18.33 8.65 16.89
CA ALA A 55 -18.59 9.96 17.47
C ALA A 55 -20.06 10.31 17.18
N THR A 56 -20.85 10.45 18.23
CA THR A 56 -22.26 10.85 18.14
C THR A 56 -22.49 12.06 19.03
N GLU A 57 -23.14 13.09 18.48
CA GLU A 57 -23.54 14.29 19.21
C GLU A 57 -25.02 14.54 18.96
N ASN A 58 -25.77 14.94 20.00
CA ASN A 58 -27.18 15.32 19.93
C ASN A 58 -28.14 14.22 19.40
N ILE A 59 -27.87 12.95 19.68
CA ILE A 59 -28.75 11.83 19.30
C ILE A 59 -29.49 11.32 20.56
N SER A 60 -30.83 11.31 20.51
CA SER A 60 -31.69 10.74 21.56
C SER A 60 -32.72 9.78 20.94
N PRO A 61 -32.77 8.50 21.39
CA PRO A 61 -31.92 7.90 22.43
C PRO A 61 -30.47 7.71 21.95
N ALA A 62 -29.52 7.89 22.86
CA ALA A 62 -28.10 7.76 22.55
C ALA A 62 -27.75 6.29 22.22
N PRO A 63 -27.17 5.99 21.04
CA PRO A 63 -26.74 4.64 20.71
C PRO A 63 -25.52 4.24 21.54
N SER A 64 -25.36 2.94 21.80
CA SER A 64 -24.16 2.40 22.44
C SER A 64 -22.93 2.63 21.55
N ILE A 65 -22.00 3.47 22.03
CA ILE A 65 -20.76 3.86 21.34
C ILE A 65 -19.56 3.00 21.79
N THR A 66 -19.73 1.68 21.76
CA THR A 66 -18.66 0.71 22.03
C THR A 66 -17.58 0.78 20.94
N ALA A 67 -16.33 0.91 21.36
CA ALA A 67 -15.19 0.87 20.43
C ALA A 67 -15.06 -0.53 19.81
N LYS A 68 -14.80 -0.59 18.51
CA LYS A 68 -14.54 -1.83 17.77
C LYS A 68 -13.09 -1.89 17.35
N THR A 69 -12.45 -3.02 17.65
CA THR A 69 -11.09 -3.32 17.22
C THR A 69 -11.17 -4.20 15.97
N SER A 70 -10.38 -3.88 14.95
CA SER A 70 -10.32 -4.64 13.70
C SER A 70 -8.87 -4.79 13.24
N PHE A 71 -8.54 -5.85 12.55
CA PHE A 71 -7.25 -5.97 11.86
C PHE A 71 -7.41 -5.55 10.41
N TYR A 72 -6.35 -5.02 9.81
CA TYR A 72 -6.34 -4.69 8.39
C TYR A 72 -5.05 -5.16 7.73
N GLY A 73 -5.15 -5.42 6.44
CA GLY A 73 -4.02 -5.77 5.58
C GLY A 73 -4.27 -5.23 4.18
N GLY A 74 -3.22 -4.85 3.48
CA GLY A 74 -3.37 -4.22 2.17
C GLY A 74 -2.07 -4.08 1.40
N GLY A 75 -2.19 -3.59 0.18
CA GLY A 75 -1.07 -3.24 -0.68
C GLY A 75 -1.17 -1.78 -1.10
N PHE A 76 -0.02 -1.15 -1.35
CA PHE A 76 0.06 0.21 -1.84
C PHE A 76 1.16 0.36 -2.90
N VAL A 77 1.01 1.39 -3.74
CA VAL A 77 2.04 1.82 -4.67
C VAL A 77 2.54 3.18 -4.21
N ASN A 78 3.85 3.35 -4.03
CA ASN A 78 4.46 4.63 -3.71
C ASN A 78 5.03 5.28 -4.97
N ILE A 79 4.48 6.41 -5.38
CA ILE A 79 4.89 7.16 -6.57
C ILE A 79 5.55 8.47 -6.10
N PRO A 80 6.88 8.63 -6.24
CA PRO A 80 7.54 9.89 -5.91
C PRO A 80 7.09 10.99 -6.87
N VAL A 81 6.69 12.15 -6.34
CA VAL A 81 6.27 13.32 -7.13
C VAL A 81 7.26 14.49 -7.06
N GLY A 82 8.39 14.30 -6.38
CA GLY A 82 9.49 15.27 -6.26
C GLY A 82 9.56 15.93 -4.87
N GLY A 83 10.72 16.51 -4.55
CA GLY A 83 10.89 17.32 -3.34
C GLY A 83 10.66 16.61 -1.99
N GLY A 84 10.76 15.28 -1.95
CA GLY A 84 10.47 14.48 -0.75
C GLY A 84 8.99 14.07 -0.59
N PHE A 85 8.13 14.46 -1.53
CA PHE A 85 6.72 14.07 -1.54
C PHE A 85 6.49 12.83 -2.40
N ALA A 86 5.50 12.02 -1.99
CA ALA A 86 5.05 10.85 -2.73
C ALA A 86 3.53 10.68 -2.60
N VAL A 87 2.91 10.16 -3.65
CA VAL A 87 1.49 9.76 -3.65
C VAL A 87 1.43 8.25 -3.45
N GLN A 88 0.60 7.80 -2.53
CA GLN A 88 0.52 6.39 -2.14
C GLN A 88 -0.90 5.81 -2.31
N PRO A 89 -1.37 5.58 -3.56
CA PRO A 89 -2.62 4.87 -3.76
C PRO A 89 -2.49 3.43 -3.22
N GLY A 90 -3.50 2.96 -2.52
CA GLY A 90 -3.51 1.62 -1.95
C GLY A 90 -4.91 1.08 -1.77
N ILE A 91 -4.98 -0.24 -1.59
CA ILE A 91 -6.20 -0.97 -1.29
C ILE A 91 -5.99 -1.65 0.06
N GLN A 92 -6.95 -1.47 0.95
CA GLN A 92 -6.95 -2.07 2.27
C GLN A 92 -8.17 -2.99 2.40
N TRP A 93 -7.91 -4.19 2.91
CA TRP A 93 -8.94 -5.08 3.42
C TRP A 93 -9.02 -4.91 4.93
N ILE A 94 -10.24 -4.76 5.45
CA ILE A 94 -10.52 -4.60 6.87
C ILE A 94 -11.27 -5.85 7.33
N GLY A 95 -10.67 -6.60 8.24
CA GLY A 95 -11.30 -7.74 8.87
C GLY A 95 -12.33 -7.27 9.88
N LEU A 96 -13.58 -7.70 9.74
CA LEU A 96 -14.60 -7.42 10.74
C LEU A 96 -14.24 -8.11 12.06
N GLY A 97 -14.23 -7.33 13.14
CA GLY A 97 -14.07 -7.79 14.53
C GLY A 97 -15.40 -7.96 15.24
#